data_AF-A0A377E4F3-F1
#
_entry.id   AF-A0A377E4F3-F1
#
_cell.length_a   1.000
_cell.length_b   1.000
_cell.length_c   1.000
_cell.angle_alpha   90.00
_cell.angle_beta   90.00
_cell.angle_gamma   90.00
#
_symmetry.space_group_name_H-M   'P 1'
#
loop_
_entity.id
_entity.type
_entity.pdbx_description
1 polymer ?
#
loop_
_entity_poly.entity_id
_entity_poly.type
_entity_poly.pdbx_seq_one_letter_code
_entity_poly.pdbx_strand_id
1 'polypeptide(L)'
;MNWGDFVLHMDGLANDFLPDAGRWQWRYWGKGSFTPMNATWDVAGKGEWHDSTITLTDLSTGFDQLQYGTMTVEKPRLILDKPVVWVRDAQHPSFSGALSLDAGQTLFTGGSVLPPSTLKFSVDGRDPTYFLFKGDLHAGEIGPVRVNGRWDGIRLRGNAWWPKQSLTVFQPLVPPDWEDELTRW
;
A
#
# COMPACT_ATOMS: atom_id res chain seq x y z
N MET A 1 1.40 -0.73 26.43
CA MET A 1 0.84 -1.11 25.12
C MET A 1 1.73 -2.19 24.55
N ASN A 2 1.26 -3.44 24.48
CA ASN A 2 2.03 -4.55 23.92
C ASN A 2 1.84 -4.52 22.40
N TRP A 3 2.94 -4.36 21.65
CA TRP A 3 2.91 -4.26 20.20
C TRP A 3 2.97 -5.64 19.51
N GLY A 4 3.07 -6.73 20.29
CA GLY A 4 3.22 -8.08 19.80
C GLY A 4 4.69 -8.48 19.63
N ASP A 5 4.93 -9.79 19.56
CA ASP A 5 6.26 -10.34 19.26
C ASP A 5 6.55 -10.24 17.77
N PHE A 6 7.80 -9.96 17.41
CA PHE A 6 8.25 -9.93 16.02
C PHE A 6 9.69 -10.46 15.89
N VAL A 7 10.00 -10.94 14.68
CA VAL A 7 11.34 -11.30 14.25
C VAL A 7 11.62 -10.62 12.92
N LEU A 8 12.76 -9.95 12.84
CA LEU A 8 13.25 -9.32 11.62
C LEU A 8 14.68 -9.78 11.36
N HIS A 9 14.92 -10.22 10.13
CA HIS A 9 16.22 -10.58 9.62
C HIS A 9 16.66 -9.57 8.57
N MET A 10 17.96 -9.33 8.52
CA MET A 10 18.58 -8.49 7.52
C MET A 10 19.91 -9.12 7.13
N ASP A 11 20.20 -9.09 5.85
CA ASP A 11 21.44 -9.56 5.27
C ASP A 11 21.86 -8.60 4.16
N GLY A 12 23.16 -8.44 3.94
CA GLY A 12 23.66 -7.49 2.96
C GLY A 12 25.16 -7.61 2.70
N LEU A 13 25.56 -7.04 1.57
CA LEU A 13 26.93 -7.01 1.10
C LEU A 13 27.27 -5.59 0.66
N ALA A 14 28.42 -5.09 1.09
CA ALA A 14 28.96 -3.80 0.66
C ALA A 14 30.25 -4.01 -0.14
N ASN A 15 30.35 -3.32 -1.28
CA ASN A 15 31.54 -3.28 -2.13
C ASN A 15 31.96 -1.81 -2.31
N ASP A 16 33.26 -1.53 -2.18
CA ASP A 16 33.85 -0.19 -2.35
C ASP A 16 33.18 0.90 -1.51
N PHE A 17 32.77 0.57 -0.28
CA PHE A 17 31.94 1.44 0.56
C PHE A 17 32.75 2.62 1.13
N LEU A 18 32.57 3.79 0.52
CA LEU A 18 32.91 5.09 1.07
C LEU A 18 31.60 5.85 1.39
N PRO A 19 31.61 6.85 2.29
CA PRO A 19 30.47 7.74 2.42
C PRO A 19 30.13 8.35 1.05
N ASP A 20 28.93 8.05 0.54
CA ASP A 20 28.37 8.50 -0.74
C ASP A 20 29.03 7.95 -2.03
N ALA A 21 29.89 6.92 -1.94
CA ALA A 21 30.41 6.20 -3.11
C ALA A 21 30.46 4.69 -2.85
N GLY A 22 30.11 3.92 -3.89
CA GLY A 22 30.13 2.46 -3.82
C GLY A 22 28.73 1.84 -3.79
N ARG A 23 28.71 0.53 -3.57
CA ARG A 23 27.50 -0.29 -3.71
C ARG A 23 27.23 -1.06 -2.42
N TRP A 24 26.02 -0.91 -1.89
CA TRP A 24 25.52 -1.72 -0.79
C TRP A 24 24.21 -2.39 -1.21
N GLN A 25 24.19 -3.71 -1.19
CA GLN A 25 23.01 -4.52 -1.47
C GLN A 25 22.47 -5.10 -0.18
N TRP A 26 21.16 -5.11 -0.02
CA TRP A 26 20.52 -5.69 1.15
C TRP A 26 19.29 -6.50 0.77
N ARG A 27 18.95 -7.43 1.66
CA ARG A 27 17.66 -8.09 1.74
C ARG A 27 17.21 -8.13 3.19
N TYR A 28 15.91 -8.11 3.38
CA TYR A 28 15.28 -8.20 4.69
C TYR A 28 14.05 -9.09 4.60
N TRP A 29 13.73 -9.76 5.69
CA TRP A 29 12.49 -10.51 5.83
C TRP A 29 12.14 -10.64 7.30
N GLY A 30 10.85 -10.72 7.59
CA GLY A 30 10.39 -10.79 8.96
C GLY A 30 8.92 -11.07 9.05
N LYS A 31 8.49 -11.31 10.29
CA LYS A 31 7.09 -11.50 10.63
C LYS A 31 6.85 -11.12 12.08
N GLY A 32 5.62 -10.81 12.40
CA GLY A 32 5.24 -10.51 13.77
C GLY A 32 3.74 -10.54 13.97
N SER A 33 3.36 -10.25 15.20
CA SER A 33 1.98 -9.99 15.58
C SER A 33 1.77 -8.49 15.78
N PHE A 34 0.54 -8.04 15.59
CA PHE A 34 0.08 -6.70 15.85
C PHE A 34 -1.18 -6.80 16.71
N THR A 35 -0.96 -6.90 18.03
CA THR A 35 -2.02 -7.12 19.03
C THR A 35 -3.18 -6.11 18.93
N PRO A 36 -2.96 -4.80 18.66
CA PRO A 36 -4.06 -3.84 18.56
C PRO A 36 -5.12 -4.18 17.51
N MET A 37 -4.79 -4.93 16.45
CA MET A 37 -5.74 -5.36 15.42
C MET A 37 -5.93 -6.88 15.38
N ASN A 38 -5.42 -7.60 16.39
CA ASN A 38 -5.40 -9.07 16.41
C ASN A 38 -4.91 -9.68 15.09
N ALA A 39 -3.87 -9.10 14.50
CA ALA A 39 -3.37 -9.46 13.19
C ALA A 39 -1.95 -10.00 13.28
N THR A 40 -1.54 -10.80 12.31
CA THR A 40 -0.14 -11.09 12.03
C THR A 40 0.29 -10.37 10.76
N TRP A 41 1.58 -10.03 10.68
CA TRP A 41 2.17 -9.39 9.53
C TRP A 41 3.43 -10.11 9.11
N ASP A 42 3.75 -10.00 7.83
CA ASP A 42 5.03 -10.41 7.29
C ASP A 42 5.55 -9.37 6.29
N VAL A 43 6.86 -9.38 6.11
CA VAL A 43 7.56 -8.48 5.21
C VAL A 43 8.74 -9.20 4.59
N ALA A 44 9.02 -8.91 3.33
CA ALA A 44 10.26 -9.21 2.67
C ALA A 44 10.57 -8.13 1.64
N GLY A 45 11.86 -7.92 1.38
CA GLY A 45 12.28 -7.05 0.31
C GLY A 45 13.79 -7.09 0.10
N LYS A 46 14.22 -6.49 -1.00
CA LYS A 46 15.64 -6.27 -1.29
C LYS A 46 15.81 -5.01 -2.11
N GLY A 47 17.00 -4.45 -1.99
CA GLY A 47 17.36 -3.22 -2.65
C GLY A 47 18.86 -3.04 -2.72
N GLU A 48 19.22 -1.91 -3.30
CA GLU A 48 20.59 -1.50 -3.49
C GLU A 48 20.72 0.01 -3.31
N TRP A 49 21.80 0.41 -2.67
CA TRP A 49 22.29 1.77 -2.63
C TRP A 49 23.53 1.74 -3.50
N HIS A 50 23.50 2.53 -4.56
CA HIS A 50 24.62 2.71 -5.47
C HIS A 50 24.88 4.20 -5.63
N ASP A 51 26.01 4.66 -5.11
CA ASP A 51 26.42 6.07 -5.08
C ASP A 51 25.35 6.99 -4.46
N SER A 52 24.66 7.80 -5.26
CA SER A 52 23.60 8.69 -4.79
C SER A 52 22.19 8.11 -4.91
N THR A 53 22.04 6.87 -5.39
CA THR A 53 20.73 6.28 -5.69
C THR A 53 20.41 5.11 -4.78
N ILE A 54 19.24 5.14 -4.16
CA ILE A 54 18.65 4.04 -3.40
C ILE A 54 17.52 3.44 -4.23
N THR A 55 17.59 2.15 -4.54
CA THR A 55 16.58 1.42 -5.30
C THR A 55 16.05 0.25 -4.47
N LEU A 56 14.73 0.21 -4.25
CA LEU A 56 14.04 -0.98 -3.77
C LEU A 56 13.54 -1.75 -4.99
N THR A 57 14.08 -2.94 -5.21
CA THR A 57 13.75 -3.77 -6.39
C THR A 57 12.66 -4.78 -6.10
N ASP A 58 12.50 -5.18 -4.84
CA ASP A 58 11.43 -6.06 -4.39
C ASP A 58 10.90 -5.61 -3.03
N LEU A 59 9.58 -5.66 -2.90
CA LEU A 59 8.83 -5.49 -1.66
C LEU A 59 7.65 -6.44 -1.68
N SER A 60 7.42 -7.12 -0.57
CA SER A 60 6.17 -7.78 -0.25
C SER A 60 5.90 -7.58 1.22
N THR A 61 4.80 -6.93 1.59
CA THR A 61 4.40 -6.79 2.99
C THR A 61 2.90 -6.82 3.12
N GLY A 62 2.39 -7.41 4.20
CA GLY A 62 0.96 -7.54 4.37
C GLY A 62 0.58 -8.02 5.76
N PHE A 63 -0.73 -8.05 5.97
CA PHE A 63 -1.34 -8.62 7.16
C PHE A 63 -2.16 -9.86 6.77
N ASP A 64 -2.44 -10.74 7.72
CA ASP A 64 -3.48 -11.77 7.57
C ASP A 64 -4.89 -11.17 7.59
N GLN A 65 -5.08 -10.09 8.35
CA GLN A 65 -6.25 -9.24 8.37
C GLN A 65 -5.87 -7.81 8.78
N LEU A 66 -6.62 -6.82 8.31
CA LEU A 66 -6.47 -5.43 8.74
C LEU A 66 -7.83 -4.88 9.19
N GLN A 67 -7.91 -4.51 10.47
CA GLN A 67 -9.09 -3.86 11.04
C GLN A 67 -8.86 -2.36 11.14
N TYR A 68 -9.69 -1.56 10.49
CA TYR A 68 -9.60 -0.11 10.54
C TYR A 68 -10.99 0.53 10.57
N GLY A 69 -11.33 1.19 11.68
CA GLY A 69 -12.68 1.75 11.88
C GLY A 69 -13.73 0.65 11.80
N THR A 70 -14.65 0.76 10.83
CA THR A 70 -15.73 -0.21 10.57
C THR A 70 -15.36 -1.27 9.53
N MET A 71 -14.11 -1.27 9.04
CA MET A 71 -13.66 -2.13 7.94
C MET A 71 -12.77 -3.26 8.46
N THR A 72 -13.06 -4.47 8.00
CA THR A 72 -12.15 -5.63 8.11
C THR A 72 -11.73 -6.05 6.72
N VAL A 73 -10.46 -5.83 6.39
CA VAL A 73 -9.87 -6.16 5.09
C VAL A 73 -9.17 -7.51 5.20
N GLU A 74 -9.53 -8.46 4.34
CA GLU A 74 -8.90 -9.78 4.29
C GLU A 74 -7.54 -9.71 3.59
N LYS A 75 -6.49 -10.22 4.26
CA LYS A 75 -5.15 -10.50 3.69
C LYS A 75 -4.58 -9.39 2.78
N PRO A 76 -4.57 -8.11 3.19
CA PRO A 76 -4.02 -7.05 2.36
C PRO A 76 -2.51 -7.25 2.16
N ARG A 77 -2.04 -7.07 0.93
CA ARG A 77 -0.66 -7.29 0.50
C ARG A 77 -0.20 -6.16 -0.43
N LEU A 78 0.84 -5.46 0.00
CA LEU A 78 1.52 -4.44 -0.78
C LEU A 78 2.77 -5.03 -1.45
N ILE A 79 2.87 -4.86 -2.78
CA ILE A 79 4.01 -5.26 -3.60
C ILE A 79 4.49 -4.10 -4.50
N LEU A 80 5.66 -4.25 -5.11
CA LEU A 80 6.10 -3.35 -6.17
C LEU A 80 5.54 -3.78 -7.54
N ASP A 81 4.93 -2.83 -8.25
CA ASP A 81 4.66 -2.94 -9.69
C ASP A 81 5.87 -2.45 -10.51
N LYS A 82 6.65 -1.50 -9.95
CA LYS A 82 7.94 -1.01 -10.47
C LYS A 82 8.88 -0.74 -9.30
N PRO A 83 10.21 -0.83 -9.50
CA PRO A 83 11.17 -0.44 -8.48
C PRO A 83 10.89 0.95 -7.93
N VAL A 84 11.05 1.12 -6.63
CA VAL A 84 11.06 2.44 -6.01
C VAL A 84 12.49 2.96 -6.06
N VAL A 85 12.69 4.11 -6.69
CA VAL A 85 14.00 4.74 -6.89
C VAL A 85 14.00 6.09 -6.19
N TRP A 86 14.99 6.31 -5.34
CA TRP A 86 15.29 7.57 -4.69
C TRP A 86 16.68 8.04 -5.11
N VAL A 87 16.74 9.07 -5.94
CA VAL A 87 17.97 9.78 -6.29
C VAL A 87 18.19 10.90 -5.27
N ARG A 88 19.28 10.80 -4.51
CA ARG A 88 19.65 11.73 -3.43
C ARG A 88 20.58 12.85 -3.87
N ASP A 89 20.58 13.15 -5.16
CA ASP A 89 21.33 14.27 -5.71
C ASP A 89 20.86 15.60 -5.10
N ALA A 90 21.80 16.49 -4.76
CA ALA A 90 21.47 17.73 -4.07
C ALA A 90 20.77 18.75 -4.98
N GLN A 91 21.07 18.71 -6.28
CA GLN A 91 20.57 19.65 -7.29
C GLN A 91 19.32 19.11 -7.99
N HIS A 92 19.27 17.80 -8.21
CA HIS A 92 18.24 17.08 -8.95
C HIS A 92 17.70 15.87 -8.17
N PRO A 93 17.20 16.06 -6.92
CA PRO A 93 16.61 14.98 -6.16
C PRO A 93 15.34 14.46 -6.84
N SER A 94 15.12 13.15 -6.82
CA SER A 94 13.88 12.56 -7.32
C SER A 94 13.50 11.29 -6.57
N PHE A 95 12.21 11.05 -6.48
CA PHE A 95 11.63 9.86 -5.90
C PHE A 95 10.51 9.36 -6.80
N SER A 96 10.57 8.09 -7.20
CA SER A 96 9.56 7.51 -8.08
C SER A 96 9.37 6.03 -7.82
N GLY A 97 8.21 5.50 -8.20
CA GLY A 97 7.92 4.07 -8.10
C GLY A 97 6.46 3.75 -8.41
N ALA A 98 6.14 2.46 -8.50
CA ALA A 98 4.76 2.00 -8.61
C ALA A 98 4.54 0.77 -7.73
N LEU A 99 3.38 0.71 -7.08
CA LEU A 99 3.01 -0.32 -6.13
C LEU A 99 1.61 -0.85 -6.44
N SER A 100 1.37 -2.10 -6.05
CA SER A 100 0.04 -2.72 -6.03
C SER A 100 -0.29 -3.10 -4.60
N LEU A 101 -1.47 -2.69 -4.13
CA LEU A 101 -2.07 -3.18 -2.90
C LEU A 101 -3.24 -4.08 -3.28
N ASP A 102 -3.04 -5.38 -3.12
CA ASP A 102 -4.07 -6.39 -3.32
C ASP A 102 -4.71 -6.74 -1.98
N ALA A 103 -6.03 -6.92 -1.97
CA ALA A 103 -6.76 -7.36 -0.80
C ALA A 103 -7.83 -8.36 -1.21
N GLY A 104 -8.10 -9.30 -0.30
CA GLY A 104 -9.32 -10.09 -0.36
C GLY A 104 -10.55 -9.23 -0.11
N GLN A 105 -11.63 -9.89 0.28
CA GLN A 105 -12.88 -9.20 0.57
C GLN A 105 -12.70 -8.20 1.73
N THR A 106 -13.36 -7.04 1.63
CA THR A 106 -13.51 -6.13 2.77
C THR A 106 -14.93 -6.17 3.28
N LEU A 107 -15.07 -6.46 4.58
CA LEU A 107 -16.33 -6.47 5.30
C LEU A 107 -16.52 -5.15 6.04
N PHE A 108 -17.72 -4.59 5.96
CA PHE A 108 -18.12 -3.43 6.76
C PHE A 108 -19.02 -3.90 7.91
N THR A 109 -18.99 -3.23 9.07
CA THR A 109 -19.80 -3.59 10.26
C THR A 109 -21.31 -3.70 9.97
N GLY A 110 -21.82 -3.03 8.93
CA GLY A 110 -23.21 -3.12 8.47
C GLY A 110 -23.53 -4.27 7.51
N GLY A 111 -22.61 -5.21 7.28
CA GLY A 111 -22.81 -6.36 6.39
C GLY A 111 -22.53 -6.08 4.90
N SER A 112 -22.38 -4.82 4.51
CA SER A 112 -21.88 -4.44 3.18
C SER A 112 -20.51 -5.08 2.90
N VAL A 113 -20.24 -5.30 1.62
CA VAL A 113 -19.03 -6.00 1.16
C VAL A 113 -18.39 -5.25 -0.01
N LEU A 114 -17.09 -4.95 0.09
CA LEU A 114 -16.26 -4.69 -1.08
C LEU A 114 -15.68 -6.03 -1.54
N PRO A 115 -15.89 -6.45 -2.80
CA PRO A 115 -15.25 -7.65 -3.35
C PRO A 115 -13.72 -7.50 -3.34
N PRO A 116 -12.97 -8.59 -3.59
CA PRO A 116 -11.51 -8.53 -3.72
C PRO A 116 -11.08 -7.37 -4.60
N SER A 117 -10.06 -6.66 -4.13
CA SER A 117 -9.71 -5.36 -4.68
C SER A 117 -8.22 -5.20 -4.88
N THR A 118 -7.86 -4.41 -5.89
CA THR A 118 -6.49 -4.10 -6.27
C THR A 118 -6.37 -2.59 -6.45
N LEU A 119 -5.55 -1.95 -5.62
CA LEU A 119 -5.14 -0.56 -5.81
C LEU A 119 -3.75 -0.54 -6.45
N LYS A 120 -3.68 -0.18 -7.73
CA LYS A 120 -2.42 0.14 -8.40
C LYS A 120 -2.18 1.63 -8.32
N PHE A 121 -1.02 2.04 -7.82
CA PHE A 121 -0.67 3.46 -7.71
C PHE A 121 0.81 3.71 -7.98
N SER A 122 1.10 4.91 -8.45
CA SER A 122 2.44 5.43 -8.66
C SER A 122 2.72 6.56 -7.70
N VAL A 123 3.99 6.70 -7.32
CA VAL A 123 4.51 7.81 -6.54
C VAL A 123 5.52 8.58 -7.37
N ASP A 124 5.53 9.90 -7.22
CA ASP A 124 6.46 10.80 -7.90
C ASP A 124 6.70 12.03 -7.00
N GLY A 125 7.96 12.37 -6.75
CA GLY A 125 8.30 13.40 -5.78
C GLY A 125 9.78 13.68 -5.68
N ARG A 126 10.14 14.34 -4.58
CA ARG A 126 11.52 14.72 -4.28
C ARG A 126 12.27 13.61 -3.56
N ASP A 127 11.62 13.03 -2.56
CA ASP A 127 12.18 12.07 -1.62
C ASP A 127 11.05 11.27 -0.92
N PRO A 128 11.35 10.23 -0.14
CA PRO A 128 10.34 9.42 0.54
C PRO A 128 9.45 10.16 1.54
N THR A 129 9.82 11.39 1.94
CA THR A 129 9.03 12.25 2.82
C THR A 129 8.19 13.26 2.05
N TYR A 130 8.39 13.42 0.74
CA TYR A 130 7.66 14.39 -0.07
C TYR A 130 7.37 13.85 -1.46
N PHE A 131 6.15 13.35 -1.68
CA PHE A 131 5.72 12.83 -2.98
C PHE A 131 4.22 13.00 -3.22
N LEU A 132 3.87 13.06 -4.49
CA LEU A 132 2.52 12.89 -4.99
C LEU A 132 2.27 11.41 -5.26
N PHE A 133 1.03 10.97 -5.11
CA PHE A 133 0.59 9.66 -5.56
C PHE A 133 -0.66 9.76 -6.43
N LYS A 134 -0.81 8.81 -7.35
CA LYS A 134 -1.99 8.65 -8.19
C LYS A 134 -2.19 7.19 -8.55
N GLY A 135 -3.43 6.75 -8.64
CA GLY A 135 -3.73 5.36 -8.91
C GLY A 135 -5.22 5.10 -9.09
N ASP A 136 -5.54 3.83 -9.26
CA ASP A 136 -6.91 3.34 -9.43
C ASP A 136 -7.11 2.09 -8.58
N LEU A 137 -8.15 2.10 -7.75
CA LEU A 137 -8.65 0.92 -7.03
C LEU A 137 -9.71 0.24 -7.87
N HIS A 138 -9.50 -1.04 -8.19
CA HIS A 138 -10.49 -1.89 -8.82
C HIS A 138 -11.04 -2.90 -7.82
N ALA A 139 -12.35 -3.12 -7.82
CA ALA A 139 -13.03 -4.07 -6.95
C ALA A 139 -14.24 -4.65 -7.71
N GLY A 140 -14.00 -5.64 -8.56
CA GLY A 140 -14.97 -6.02 -9.59
C GLY A 140 -15.45 -4.80 -10.40
N GLU A 141 -16.73 -4.77 -10.72
CA GLU A 141 -17.37 -3.66 -11.46
C GLU A 141 -17.57 -2.38 -10.63
N ILE A 142 -17.29 -2.40 -9.32
CA ILE A 142 -17.35 -1.18 -8.50
C ILE A 142 -16.22 -0.22 -8.90
N GLY A 143 -15.07 -0.74 -9.30
CA GLY A 143 -13.96 0.06 -9.77
C GLY A 143 -14.13 0.56 -11.21
N PRO A 144 -13.33 1.55 -11.64
CA PRO A 144 -12.23 2.14 -10.88
C PRO A 144 -12.69 3.23 -9.90
N VAL A 145 -12.12 3.22 -8.70
CA VAL A 145 -12.03 4.43 -7.85
C VAL A 145 -10.70 5.08 -8.15
N ARG A 146 -10.74 6.27 -8.74
CA ARG A 146 -9.53 7.05 -8.97
C ARG A 146 -9.07 7.65 -7.67
N VAL A 147 -7.77 7.54 -7.38
CA VAL A 147 -7.16 8.15 -6.21
C VAL A 147 -6.01 9.06 -6.62
N ASN A 148 -5.88 10.18 -5.92
CA ASN A 148 -4.68 11.00 -5.97
C ASN A 148 -4.43 11.66 -4.63
N GLY A 149 -3.20 12.11 -4.44
CA GLY A 149 -2.87 12.88 -3.26
C GLY A 149 -1.39 13.17 -3.13
N ARG A 150 -1.03 13.56 -1.92
CA ARG A 150 0.29 14.01 -1.52
C ARG A 150 0.61 13.54 -0.11
N TRP A 151 1.83 13.05 0.06
CA TRP A 151 2.51 12.90 1.33
C TRP A 151 3.46 14.09 1.52
N ASP A 152 3.38 14.76 2.66
CA ASP A 152 4.22 15.92 3.00
C ASP A 152 5.19 15.66 4.17
N GLY A 153 5.34 14.39 4.57
CA GLY A 153 6.21 13.97 5.68
C GLY A 153 5.48 13.92 7.01
N ILE A 154 4.28 14.50 7.09
CA ILE A 154 3.47 14.56 8.31
C ILE A 154 2.07 13.99 8.04
N ARG A 155 1.48 14.31 6.89
CA ARG A 155 0.10 13.98 6.54
C ARG A 155 0.00 13.47 5.12
N LEU A 156 -0.84 12.45 4.97
CA LEU A 156 -1.35 12.02 3.68
C LEU A 156 -2.64 12.78 3.41
N ARG A 157 -2.70 13.53 2.30
CA ARG A 157 -3.89 14.26 1.86
C ARG A 157 -4.20 13.89 0.42
N GLY A 158 -5.46 13.75 0.08
CA GLY A 158 -5.83 13.33 -1.26
C GLY A 158 -7.33 13.24 -1.44
N ASN A 159 -7.74 12.80 -2.62
CA ASN A 159 -9.13 12.57 -2.96
C ASN A 159 -9.26 11.19 -3.62
N ALA A 160 -10.44 10.61 -3.44
CA ALA A 160 -10.87 9.40 -4.12
C ALA A 160 -12.23 9.66 -4.77
N TRP A 161 -12.44 9.23 -6.01
CA TRP A 161 -13.72 9.42 -6.70
C TRP A 161 -13.99 8.33 -7.74
N TRP A 162 -15.28 8.06 -7.96
CA TRP A 162 -15.74 7.24 -9.06
C TRP A 162 -15.93 8.07 -10.33
N PRO A 163 -15.46 7.60 -11.50
CA PRO A 163 -15.97 8.06 -12.77
C PRO A 163 -17.47 7.76 -12.90
N LYS A 164 -18.14 8.43 -13.85
CA LYS A 164 -19.55 8.16 -14.14
C LYS A 164 -19.75 6.70 -14.56
N GLN A 165 -20.58 5.97 -13.84
CA GLN A 165 -20.92 4.57 -14.11
C GLN A 165 -22.32 4.20 -13.60
N SER A 166 -22.80 2.99 -13.91
CA SER A 166 -24.11 2.51 -13.48
C SER A 166 -24.20 2.41 -11.95
N LEU A 167 -25.37 2.72 -11.37
CA LEU A 167 -25.59 2.55 -9.94
C LEU A 167 -25.65 1.07 -9.53
N THR A 168 -26.00 0.18 -10.45
CA THR A 168 -26.14 -1.27 -10.20
C THR A 168 -24.84 -1.91 -9.73
N VAL A 169 -23.69 -1.33 -10.05
CA VAL A 169 -22.39 -1.87 -9.63
C VAL A 169 -22.17 -1.75 -8.12
N PHE A 170 -22.89 -0.84 -7.44
CA PHE A 170 -22.76 -0.60 -6.00
C PHE A 170 -23.64 -1.52 -5.14
N GLN A 171 -24.41 -2.43 -5.75
CA GLN A 171 -25.26 -3.36 -5.00
C GLN A 171 -24.53 -4.10 -3.86
N PRO A 172 -23.27 -4.57 -4.01
CA PRO A 172 -22.55 -5.22 -2.91
C PRO A 172 -22.28 -4.32 -1.69
N LEU A 173 -22.32 -2.99 -1.87
CA LEU A 173 -22.12 -2.02 -0.80
C LEU A 173 -23.41 -1.68 -0.04
N VAL A 174 -24.58 -2.11 -0.53
CA VAL A 174 -25.85 -1.92 0.16
C VAL A 174 -25.94 -2.93 1.31
N PRO A 175 -26.23 -2.48 2.56
CA PRO A 175 -26.46 -3.39 3.67
C PRO A 175 -27.62 -4.36 3.37
N PRO A 176 -27.52 -5.65 3.72
CA PRO A 176 -28.58 -6.63 3.43
C PRO A 176 -29.94 -6.26 4.02
N ASP A 177 -29.95 -5.57 5.16
CA ASP A 177 -31.15 -5.08 5.84
C ASP A 177 -31.86 -3.94 5.10
N TRP A 178 -31.25 -3.36 4.06
CA TRP A 178 -31.81 -2.25 3.28
C TRP A 178 -32.34 -2.67 1.90
N GLU A 179 -32.13 -3.93 1.49
CA GLU A 179 -32.59 -4.42 0.17
C GLU A 179 -34.14 -4.40 0.04
N ASP A 180 -34.85 -4.58 1.15
CA ASP A 180 -36.32 -4.52 1.21
C ASP A 180 -36.88 -3.08 1.04
N GLU A 181 -36.07 -2.03 1.26
CA GLU A 181 -36.49 -0.64 1.07
C GLU A 181 -36.26 -0.13 -0.36
N LEU A 182 -35.28 -0.67 -1.08
CA LEU A 182 -34.94 -0.25 -2.44
C LEU A 182 -35.86 -0.82 -3.52
N THR A 183 -36.61 -1.88 -3.21
CA THR A 183 -37.62 -2.48 -4.12
C THR A 183 -39.00 -1.81 -4.05
N ARG A 184 -39.16 -0.76 -3.23
CA ARG A 184 -40.43 -0.03 -3.04
C ARG A 184 -40.63 1.21 -3.93
N TRP A 185 -39.80 1.41 -4.96
CA TRP A 185 -39.91 2.54 -5.90
C TRP A 185 -40.17 2.08 -7.33
#